data_AF-A0A957BR19-F1
#
_entry.id   AF-A0A957BR19-F1
#
_cell.length_a   1.000
_cell.length_b   1.000
_cell.length_c   1.000
_cell.angle_alpha   90.00
_cell.angle_beta   90.00
_cell.angle_gamma   90.00
#
_symmetry.space_group_name_H-M   'P 1'
#
loop_
_entity.id
_entity.type
_entity.pdbx_description
1 polymer ?
#
loop_
_entity_poly.entity_id
_entity_poly.type
_entity_poly.pdbx_seq_one_letter_code
_entity_poly.pdbx_strand_id
1 'polypeptide(L)'
;MSSQAATHSQMSPQTQPGYRSALFARYGESILIYIGFALFAVVIGLPFYFIFVSSITPSTELFNVPPTYWPSLPTLDNYARMVESIPFLTYFRNSVIFG
;
A
#
# COMPACT_ATOMS: atom_id res chain seq x y z
N MET A 1 -43.13 66.28 9.03
CA MET A 1 -43.24 66.26 7.55
C MET A 1 -41.82 66.46 7.03
N SER A 2 -41.09 65.50 6.47
CA SER A 2 -41.41 64.21 5.87
C SER A 2 -40.09 63.41 5.89
N SER A 3 -40.12 62.14 6.30
CA SER A 3 -39.97 61.01 5.37
C SER A 3 -38.53 60.86 4.86
N GLN A 4 -37.75 59.97 5.47
CA GLN A 4 -37.46 58.66 4.86
C GLN A 4 -37.02 58.77 3.40
N ALA A 5 -35.73 58.57 3.15
CA ALA A 5 -35.29 57.75 2.02
C ALA A 5 -33.87 57.26 2.26
N ALA A 6 -33.77 55.94 2.41
CA ALA A 6 -32.68 55.07 2.01
C ALA A 6 -31.28 55.38 2.58
N THR A 7 -30.74 54.60 3.52
CA THR A 7 -30.62 53.13 3.43
C THR A 7 -30.09 52.71 2.07
N HIS A 8 -28.83 53.00 1.77
CA HIS A 8 -28.07 52.13 0.89
C HIS A 8 -26.76 51.78 1.58
N SER A 9 -26.91 50.82 2.49
CA SER A 9 -25.91 49.86 2.90
C SER A 9 -25.06 49.47 1.68
N GLN A 10 -23.88 50.07 1.55
CA GLN A 10 -22.84 49.54 0.69
C GLN A 10 -22.27 48.29 1.38
N MET A 11 -23.07 47.23 1.39
CA MET A 11 -22.53 45.89 1.48
C MET A 11 -22.08 45.56 0.06
N SER A 12 -20.79 45.76 -0.18
CA SER A 12 -20.13 45.30 -1.39
C SER A 12 -20.55 43.86 -1.67
N PRO A 13 -20.86 43.49 -2.93
CA PRO A 13 -21.19 42.11 -3.27
C PRO A 13 -19.99 41.26 -2.86
N GLN A 14 -20.13 40.50 -1.78
CA GLN A 14 -19.22 39.39 -1.53
C GLN A 14 -19.45 38.41 -2.67
N THR A 15 -18.58 38.47 -3.68
CA THR A 15 -18.36 37.38 -4.62
C THR A 15 -17.88 36.19 -3.82
N GLN A 16 -18.81 35.43 -3.26
CA GLN A 16 -18.52 34.14 -2.65
C GLN A 16 -18.15 33.19 -3.81
N PRO A 17 -16.88 32.75 -3.93
CA PRO A 17 -16.54 31.74 -4.91
C PRO A 17 -17.33 30.46 -4.54
N GLY A 18 -18.00 29.88 -5.53
CA GLY A 18 -18.93 28.79 -5.34
C GLY A 18 -18.36 27.65 -4.51
N TYR A 19 -18.85 27.52 -3.27
CA TYR A 19 -18.55 26.42 -2.33
C TYR A 19 -18.86 25.01 -2.88
N ARG A 20 -19.53 24.90 -4.03
CA ARG A 20 -19.99 23.64 -4.60
C ARG A 20 -18.89 22.89 -5.37
N SER A 21 -17.86 23.57 -5.88
CA SER A 21 -16.72 22.92 -6.57
C SER A 21 -15.65 22.43 -5.58
N ALA A 22 -15.58 22.99 -4.38
CA ALA A 22 -14.59 22.65 -3.37
C ALA A 22 -14.78 21.23 -2.79
N LEU A 23 -16.02 20.74 -2.71
CA LEU A 23 -16.30 19.40 -2.19
C LEU A 23 -15.92 18.31 -3.20
N PHE A 24 -16.35 18.45 -4.47
CA PHE A 24 -16.02 17.47 -5.52
C PHE A 24 -14.53 17.49 -5.89
N ALA A 25 -13.87 18.65 -5.87
CA ALA A 25 -12.41 18.74 -6.02
C ALA A 25 -11.67 18.02 -4.88
N ARG A 26 -12.13 18.16 -3.62
CA ARG A 26 -11.53 17.44 -2.46
C ARG A 26 -11.68 15.92 -2.53
N TYR A 27 -12.85 15.42 -2.94
CA TYR A 27 -13.06 13.96 -3.04
C TYR A 27 -12.28 13.35 -4.23
N GLY A 28 -12.21 14.06 -5.37
CA GLY A 28 -11.41 13.63 -6.52
C GLY A 28 -9.91 13.58 -6.23
N GLU A 29 -9.39 14.60 -5.54
CA GLU A 29 -7.98 14.64 -5.10
C GLU A 29 -7.67 13.48 -4.13
N SER A 30 -8.58 13.22 -3.18
CA SER A 30 -8.42 12.11 -2.23
C SER A 30 -8.36 10.76 -2.95
N ILE A 31 -9.22 10.52 -3.95
CA ILE A 31 -9.24 9.26 -4.72
C ILE A 31 -7.92 9.05 -5.47
N LEU A 32 -7.38 10.09 -6.11
CA LEU A 32 -6.09 10.01 -6.82
C LEU A 32 -4.95 9.68 -5.87
N ILE A 33 -4.95 10.28 -4.67
CA ILE A 33 -3.97 9.96 -3.61
C ILE A 33 -4.08 8.50 -3.21
N TYR A 34 -5.29 7.99 -2.91
CA TYR A 34 -5.48 6.59 -2.53
C TYR A 34 -5.08 5.61 -3.63
N ILE A 35 -5.37 5.91 -4.90
CA ILE A 35 -4.93 5.11 -6.04
C ILE A 35 -3.40 5.11 -6.12
N GLY A 36 -2.76 6.26 -5.95
CA GLY A 36 -1.30 6.38 -5.90
C GLY A 36 -0.69 5.53 -4.79
N PHE A 37 -1.25 5.60 -3.58
CA PHE A 37 -0.84 4.76 -2.46
C PHE A 37 -1.07 3.27 -2.71
N ALA A 38 -2.19 2.88 -3.30
CA ALA A 38 -2.48 1.48 -3.63
C ALA A 38 -1.47 0.94 -4.66
N LEU A 39 -1.20 1.70 -5.73
CA LEU A 39 -0.20 1.33 -6.73
C LEU A 39 1.21 1.23 -6.11
N PHE A 40 1.58 2.20 -5.28
CA PHE A 40 2.85 2.18 -4.55
C PHE A 40 2.98 0.95 -3.66
N ALA A 41 1.92 0.61 -2.91
CA ALA A 41 1.87 -0.58 -2.07
C ALA A 41 2.01 -1.88 -2.89
N VAL A 42 1.35 -1.97 -4.05
CA VAL A 42 1.49 -3.12 -4.96
C VAL A 42 2.92 -3.25 -5.46
N VAL A 43 3.53 -2.16 -5.92
CA VAL A 43 4.92 -2.16 -6.42
C VAL A 43 5.90 -2.58 -5.33
N ILE A 44 5.75 -2.07 -4.12
CA ILE A 44 6.56 -2.49 -2.97
C ILE A 44 6.27 -3.93 -2.57
N GLY A 45 5.03 -4.40 -2.74
CA GLY A 45 4.62 -5.78 -2.44
C GLY A 45 5.19 -6.81 -3.41
N LEU A 46 5.55 -6.42 -4.64
CA LEU A 46 6.11 -7.34 -5.64
C LEU A 46 7.37 -8.11 -5.16
N PRO A 47 8.43 -7.48 -4.63
CA PRO A 47 9.57 -8.22 -4.10
C PRO A 47 9.18 -9.18 -2.97
N PHE A 48 8.25 -8.81 -2.08
CA PHE A 48 7.76 -9.72 -1.03
C PHE A 48 7.00 -10.90 -1.62
N TYR A 49 6.19 -10.68 -2.66
CA TYR A 49 5.53 -11.75 -3.40
C TYR A 49 6.55 -12.73 -3.97
N PHE A 50 7.61 -12.24 -4.63
CA PHE A 50 8.66 -13.10 -5.19
C PHE A 50 9.40 -13.90 -4.11
N ILE A 51 9.72 -13.28 -2.96
CA ILE A 51 10.36 -13.97 -1.84
C ILE A 51 9.45 -15.06 -1.29
N PHE A 52 8.17 -14.74 -1.07
CA PHE A 52 7.20 -15.69 -0.54
C PHE A 52 7.01 -16.89 -1.47
N VAL A 53 6.75 -16.65 -2.75
CA VAL A 53 6.60 -17.69 -3.76
C VAL A 53 7.86 -18.53 -3.86
N SER A 54 9.04 -17.90 -3.95
CA SER A 54 10.33 -18.62 -3.99
C SER A 54 10.53 -19.52 -2.77
N SER A 55 10.09 -19.09 -1.58
CA SER A 55 10.25 -19.87 -0.34
C SER A 55 9.48 -21.20 -0.34
N ILE A 56 8.32 -21.24 -1.01
CA ILE A 56 7.44 -22.41 -1.11
C ILE A 56 7.62 -23.20 -2.41
N THR A 57 8.42 -22.68 -3.35
CA THR A 57 8.74 -23.37 -4.60
C THR A 57 9.80 -24.45 -4.35
N PRO A 58 9.57 -25.71 -4.75
CA PRO A 58 10.54 -26.78 -4.59
C PRO A 58 11.87 -26.48 -5.29
N SER A 59 12.99 -26.91 -4.71
CA SER A 59 14.33 -26.67 -5.29
C SER A 59 14.49 -27.25 -6.70
N THR A 60 13.72 -28.28 -7.05
CA THR A 60 13.66 -28.90 -8.38
C THR A 60 12.96 -28.02 -9.43
N GLU A 61 12.06 -27.13 -9.00
CA GLU A 61 11.33 -26.19 -9.86
C GLU A 61 11.99 -24.81 -9.92
N LEU A 62 12.78 -24.44 -8.90
CA LEU A 62 13.49 -23.14 -8.84
C LEU A 62 14.46 -22.92 -10.01
N PHE A 63 15.04 -23.98 -10.57
CA PHE A 63 15.99 -23.90 -11.69
C PHE A 63 15.37 -24.23 -13.05
N ASN A 64 14.04 -24.41 -13.13
CA ASN A 64 13.37 -24.68 -14.40
C ASN A 64 13.27 -23.41 -15.26
N VAL A 65 13.49 -23.57 -16.56
CA VAL A 65 13.26 -22.55 -17.59
C VAL A 65 12.06 -23.02 -18.41
N PRO A 66 10.95 -22.27 -18.47
CA PRO A 66 10.74 -20.90 -17.96
C PRO A 66 10.50 -20.81 -16.44
N PRO A 67 10.82 -19.65 -15.82
CA PRO A 67 10.57 -19.42 -14.40
C PRO A 67 9.06 -19.49 -14.11
N THR A 68 8.68 -20.26 -13.11
CA THR A 68 7.27 -20.45 -12.75
C THR A 68 6.87 -19.38 -11.72
N TYR A 69 5.95 -18.49 -12.09
CA TYR A 69 5.47 -17.41 -11.21
C TYR A 69 4.58 -17.89 -10.06
N TRP A 70 4.08 -19.14 -10.14
CA TRP A 70 3.31 -19.81 -9.12
C TRP A 70 3.62 -21.32 -9.14
N PRO A 71 4.17 -21.92 -8.08
CA PRO A 71 4.65 -23.29 -8.10
C PRO A 71 3.53 -24.28 -8.41
N SER A 72 3.86 -25.34 -9.16
CA SER A 72 2.89 -26.38 -9.50
C SER A 72 2.46 -27.18 -8.26
N LEU A 73 3.42 -27.42 -7.37
CA LEU A 73 3.25 -28.08 -6.08
C LEU A 73 3.94 -27.22 -5.00
N PRO A 74 3.21 -26.34 -4.30
CA PRO A 74 3.74 -25.63 -3.14
C PRO A 74 4.19 -26.62 -2.06
N THR A 75 5.42 -26.51 -1.57
CA THR A 75 5.94 -27.36 -0.48
C THR A 75 6.62 -26.55 0.61
N LEU A 76 6.73 -27.14 1.80
CA LEU A 76 7.48 -26.58 2.93
C LEU A 76 8.84 -27.26 3.12
N ASP A 77 9.27 -28.08 2.15
CA ASP A 77 10.50 -28.86 2.22
C ASP A 77 11.73 -27.98 2.41
N ASN A 78 11.74 -26.78 1.82
CA ASN A 78 12.82 -25.81 2.01
C ASN A 78 12.99 -25.42 3.49
N TYR A 79 11.89 -25.26 4.22
CA TYR A 79 11.91 -24.94 5.65
C TYR A 79 12.36 -26.13 6.50
N ALA A 80 11.85 -27.34 6.18
CA ALA A 80 12.28 -28.57 6.86
C ALA A 80 13.79 -28.79 6.70
N ARG A 81 14.30 -28.69 5.46
CA ARG A 81 15.74 -28.79 5.17
C ARG A 81 16.55 -27.72 5.90
N MET A 82 16.05 -26.49 6.00
CA MET A 82 16.74 -25.44 6.76
C MET A 82 16.87 -25.81 8.24
N VAL A 83 15.79 -26.27 8.88
CA VAL A 83 15.81 -26.64 10.30
C VAL A 83 16.69 -27.87 10.56
N GLU A 84 16.77 -28.80 9.60
CA GLU A 84 17.63 -29.99 9.70
C GLU A 84 19.11 -29.71 9.40
N SER A 85 19.40 -28.78 8.49
CA SER A 85 20.76 -28.51 8.00
C SER A 85 21.58 -27.57 8.90
N ILE A 86 20.93 -26.73 9.69
CA ILE A 86 21.58 -25.80 10.61
C ILE A 86 20.99 -25.93 12.02
N PRO A 87 21.72 -25.56 13.09
CA PRO A 87 21.16 -25.46 14.43
C PRO A 87 20.25 -24.22 14.53
N PHE A 88 19.17 -24.20 13.73
CA PHE A 88 18.27 -23.06 13.55
C PHE A 88 17.76 -22.53 14.88
N LEU A 89 17.30 -23.42 15.77
CA LEU A 89 16.75 -23.02 17.07
C LEU A 89 17.81 -22.35 17.96
N THR A 90 19.07 -22.79 17.87
CA THR A 90 20.18 -22.16 18.60
C THR A 90 20.43 -20.74 18.09
N TYR A 91 20.46 -20.56 16.77
CA TYR A 91 20.64 -19.22 16.17
C TYR A 91 19.45 -18.31 16.45
N PHE A 92 18.22 -18.81 16.31
CA PHE A 92 17.02 -18.06 16.65
C PHE A 92 17.03 -17.61 18.11
N ARG A 93 17.33 -18.53 19.04
CA ARG A 93 17.46 -18.20 20.46
C ARG A 93 18.53 -17.14 20.71
N ASN A 94 19.69 -17.27 20.08
CA ASN A 94 20.77 -16.28 20.24
C ASN A 94 20.31 -14.91 19.73
N SER A 95 19.63 -14.83 18.58
CA SER A 95 19.10 -13.57 18.05
C SER A 95 18.04 -12.94 18.96
N VAL A 96 17.17 -13.73 19.60
CA VAL A 96 16.13 -13.20 20.51
C VAL A 96 16.72 -12.71 21.83
N ILE A 97 17.78 -13.36 22.34
CA ILE A 97 18.38 -13.01 23.63
C ILE A 97 19.39 -11.87 23.50
N PHE A 98 20.19 -11.87 22.43
CA PHE A 98 21.29 -10.94 22.22
C PHE A 98 21.01 -9.85 21.17
N GLY A 99 19.85 -9.89 20.51
CA GLY A 99 19.39 -8.88 19.57
C GLY A 99 18.71 -7.68 20.21
#